data_AF-A0A955HYA5-F1
#
_entry.id   AF-A0A955HYA5-F1
#
_cell.length_a   1.000
_cell.length_b   1.000
_cell.length_c   1.000
_cell.angle_alpha   90.00
_cell.angle_beta   90.00
_cell.angle_gamma   90.00
#
_symmetry.space_group_name_H-M   'P 1'
#
loop_
_entity.id
_entity.type
_entity.pdbx_description
1 polymer ?
#
loop_
_entity_poly.entity_id
_entity_poly.type
_entity_poly.pdbx_seq_one_letter_code
_entity_poly.pdbx_strand_id
1 'polypeptide(L)'
;TYNMIVEGVLAETGYHAYHSMLSRNGLMPGQTQGIAYLKQDESRHIAYGIYLISRLIAEDDSLWAVAETTMNTLLMPALGIIEEVFALYDPVPFGLQLDEFTAYATMQFQKRYLRLTQARGANLAQVQSMTQAAIDADDA
;
A
#
# COMPACT_ATOMS: atom_id res chain seq x y z
N THR A 1 5.90 3.74 9.22
CA THR A 1 4.64 3.21 9.79
C THR A 1 3.41 3.68 9.02
N TYR A 2 3.06 4.97 9.07
CA TYR A 2 1.78 5.49 8.56
C TYR A 2 1.58 5.27 7.05
N ASN A 3 2.27 6.02 6.18
CA ASN A 3 1.99 5.96 4.73
C ASN A 3 2.35 4.60 4.09
N MET A 4 3.36 3.90 4.62
CA MET A 4 3.85 2.66 3.99
C MET A 4 3.06 1.42 4.41
N ILE A 5 2.59 1.33 5.66
CA ILE A 5 1.94 0.13 6.19
C ILE A 5 0.45 0.36 6.39
N VAL A 6 0.08 1.45 7.08
CA VAL A 6 -1.34 1.73 7.36
C VAL A 6 -2.06 2.08 6.07
N GLU A 7 -1.58 3.06 5.31
CA GLU A 7 -2.19 3.46 4.04
C GLU A 7 -1.78 2.51 2.90
N GLY A 8 -0.47 2.36 2.68
CA GLY A 8 0.07 1.63 1.53
C GLY A 8 -0.06 0.11 1.53
N VAL A 9 -0.49 -0.51 2.64
CA VAL A 9 -0.74 -1.97 2.71
C VAL A 9 -2.14 -2.26 3.23
N LEU A 10 -2.46 -1.85 4.46
CA LEU A 10 -3.73 -2.23 5.10
C LEU A 10 -4.93 -1.55 4.43
N ALA A 11 -4.90 -0.22 4.25
CA ALA A 11 -6.00 0.51 3.61
C ALA A 11 -6.20 0.05 2.16
N GLU A 12 -5.13 -0.03 1.37
CA GLU A 12 -5.19 -0.52 -0.02
C GLU A 12 -5.74 -1.95 -0.13
N THR A 13 -5.35 -2.86 0.78
CA THR A 13 -5.89 -4.23 0.80
C THR A 13 -7.36 -4.24 1.21
N GLY A 14 -7.74 -3.41 2.19
CA GLY A 14 -9.13 -3.23 2.60
C GLY A 14 -10.01 -2.68 1.48
N TYR A 15 -9.55 -1.68 0.74
CA TYR A 15 -10.25 -1.14 -0.42
C TYR A 15 -10.36 -2.17 -1.55
N HIS A 16 -9.30 -2.96 -1.79
CA HIS A 16 -9.36 -4.08 -2.72
C HIS A 16 -10.41 -5.13 -2.31
N ALA A 17 -10.51 -5.45 -1.01
CA ALA A 17 -11.50 -6.37 -0.46
C ALA A 17 -12.92 -5.85 -0.63
N TYR A 18 -13.17 -4.63 -0.16
CA TYR A 18 -14.48 -3.99 -0.27
C TYR A 18 -14.95 -3.85 -1.71
N HIS A 19 -14.07 -3.38 -2.61
CA HIS A 19 -14.39 -3.24 -4.01
C HIS A 19 -14.63 -4.60 -4.68
N SER A 20 -13.75 -5.58 -4.46
CA SER A 20 -13.90 -6.93 -5.03
C SER A 20 -15.19 -7.60 -4.58
N MET A 21 -15.51 -7.51 -3.28
CA MET A 21 -16.74 -8.03 -2.70
C MET A 21 -17.98 -7.43 -3.36
N LEU A 22 -18.07 -6.10 -3.43
CA LEU A 22 -19.27 -5.42 -3.93
C LEU A 22 -19.41 -5.57 -5.45
N SER A 23 -18.32 -5.37 -6.20
CA SER A 23 -18.32 -5.41 -7.66
C SER A 23 -18.59 -6.81 -8.21
N ARG A 24 -17.98 -7.87 -7.63
CA ARG A 24 -18.22 -9.26 -8.09
C ARG A 24 -19.67 -9.71 -7.89
N ASN A 25 -20.36 -9.13 -6.90
CA ASN A 25 -21.74 -9.48 -6.57
C ASN A 25 -22.78 -8.50 -7.13
N GLY A 26 -22.36 -7.45 -7.85
CA GLY A 26 -23.27 -6.43 -8.38
C GLY A 26 -24.01 -5.63 -7.30
N LEU A 27 -23.38 -5.43 -6.15
CA LEU A 27 -23.98 -4.78 -4.98
C LEU A 27 -23.52 -3.34 -4.82
N MET A 28 -24.37 -2.51 -4.22
CA MET A 28 -24.05 -1.15 -3.74
C MET A 28 -23.27 -0.29 -4.74
N PRO A 29 -23.80 -0.03 -5.96
CA PRO A 29 -23.07 0.68 -7.01
C PRO A 29 -22.59 2.09 -6.58
N GLY A 30 -23.35 2.78 -5.73
CA GLY A 30 -22.92 4.05 -5.15
C GLY A 30 -21.69 3.92 -4.24
N GLN A 31 -21.62 2.84 -3.44
CA GLN A 31 -20.46 2.56 -2.59
C GLN A 31 -19.24 2.18 -3.44
N THR A 32 -19.42 1.35 -4.46
CA THR A 32 -18.34 0.99 -5.40
C THR A 32 -17.76 2.23 -6.09
N GLN A 33 -18.62 3.15 -6.53
CA GLN A 33 -18.19 4.42 -7.12
C GLN A 33 -17.46 5.29 -6.09
N GLY A 34 -17.95 5.35 -4.86
CA GLY A 34 -17.29 6.08 -3.76
C GLY A 34 -15.88 5.54 -3.48
N ILE A 35 -15.71 4.22 -3.46
CA ILE A 35 -14.40 3.58 -3.27
C ILE A 35 -13.48 3.92 -4.45
N ALA A 36 -13.98 3.95 -5.68
CA ALA A 36 -13.17 4.34 -6.84
C ALA A 36 -12.60 5.77 -6.70
N TYR A 37 -13.40 6.72 -6.21
CA TYR A 37 -12.91 8.07 -5.91
C TYR A 37 -11.91 8.08 -4.75
N LEU A 38 -12.16 7.31 -3.71
CA LEU A 38 -11.25 7.20 -2.58
C LEU A 38 -9.87 6.68 -3.00
N LYS A 39 -9.82 5.63 -3.84
CA LYS A 39 -8.55 5.08 -4.36
C LYS A 39 -7.78 6.11 -5.21
N GLN A 40 -8.48 6.96 -5.96
CA GLN A 40 -7.84 8.06 -6.71
C GLN A 40 -7.21 9.11 -5.80
N ASP A 41 -7.74 9.29 -4.58
CA ASP A 41 -7.20 10.23 -3.61
C ASP A 41 -6.04 9.66 -2.81
N GLU A 42 -6.09 8.38 -2.45
CA GLU A 42 -5.08 7.68 -1.64
C GLU A 42 -3.73 7.55 -2.35
N SER A 43 -3.71 7.51 -3.68
CA SER A 43 -2.47 7.54 -4.45
C SER A 43 -1.61 8.76 -4.12
N ARG A 44 -2.21 9.91 -3.77
CA ARG A 44 -1.49 11.11 -3.35
C ARG A 44 -0.89 11.00 -1.96
N HIS A 45 -1.57 10.33 -1.03
CA HIS A 45 -1.07 10.10 0.33
C HIS A 45 0.16 9.19 0.31
N ILE A 46 0.07 8.10 -0.44
CA ILE A 46 1.17 7.16 -0.62
C ILE A 46 2.33 7.84 -1.37
N ALA A 47 2.06 8.55 -2.46
CA ALA A 47 3.08 9.29 -3.21
C ALA A 47 3.84 10.28 -2.33
N TYR A 48 3.13 11.04 -1.49
CA TYR A 48 3.76 11.94 -0.53
C TYR A 48 4.65 11.19 0.47
N GLY A 49 4.17 10.07 1.02
CA GLY A 49 4.94 9.22 1.92
C GLY A 49 6.22 8.68 1.28
N ILE A 50 6.13 8.18 0.04
CA ILE A 50 7.30 7.70 -0.73
C ILE A 50 8.28 8.86 -0.94
N TYR A 51 7.79 10.01 -1.41
CA TYR A 51 8.62 11.19 -1.67
C TYR A 51 9.36 11.64 -0.41
N LEU A 52 8.64 11.79 0.71
CA LEU A 52 9.20 12.24 1.98
C LEU A 52 10.29 11.29 2.48
N ILE A 53 10.03 9.98 2.48
CA ILE A 53 11.01 9.01 2.97
C ILE A 53 12.20 8.93 2.01
N SER A 54 11.94 8.95 0.70
CA SER A 54 12.98 8.92 -0.34
C SER A 54 13.92 10.12 -0.25
N ARG A 55 13.40 11.34 -0.07
CA ARG A 55 14.26 12.53 0.07
C ARG A 55 15.10 12.49 1.34
N LEU A 56 14.57 11.93 2.44
CA LEU A 56 15.29 11.80 3.69
C LEU A 56 16.43 10.78 3.56
N ILE A 57 16.19 9.65 2.90
CA ILE A 57 17.23 8.65 2.60
C ILE A 57 18.29 9.22 1.65
N ALA A 58 17.89 10.02 0.67
CA ALA A 58 18.82 10.69 -0.24
C ALA A 58 19.72 11.73 0.47
N GLU A 59 19.18 12.39 1.50
CA GLU A 59 19.93 13.34 2.35
C GLU A 59 20.85 12.61 3.35
N ASP A 60 20.42 11.47 3.89
CA ASP A 60 21.17 10.63 4.84
C ASP A 60 20.85 9.13 4.63
N ASP A 61 21.77 8.41 3.98
CA ASP A 61 21.61 6.98 3.67
C ASP A 61 21.50 6.11 4.93
N SER A 62 21.94 6.58 6.11
CA SER A 62 21.77 5.83 7.36
C SER A 62 20.30 5.66 7.77
N LEU A 63 19.42 6.57 7.30
CA LEU A 63 17.98 6.48 7.52
C LEU A 63 17.32 5.33 6.76
N TRP A 64 17.98 4.75 5.76
CA TRP A 64 17.52 3.53 5.09
C TRP A 64 17.29 2.40 6.10
N ALA A 65 18.26 2.17 7.00
CA ALA A 65 18.17 1.09 7.98
C ALA A 65 16.94 1.24 8.89
N VAL A 66 16.57 2.48 9.23
CA VAL A 66 15.37 2.80 10.02
C VAL A 66 14.11 2.48 9.23
N ALA A 67 14.02 2.95 7.97
CA ALA A 67 12.88 2.71 7.10
C ALA A 67 12.67 1.20 6.83
N GLU A 68 13.73 0.51 6.43
CA GLU A 68 13.75 -0.93 6.15
C GLU A 68 13.34 -1.76 7.37
N THR A 69 13.98 -1.52 8.52
CA THR A 69 13.66 -2.25 9.75
C THR A 69 12.22 -2.03 10.16
N THR A 70 11.73 -0.78 10.08
CA THR A 70 10.35 -0.45 10.43
C THR A 70 9.36 -1.15 9.50
N MET A 71 9.61 -1.14 8.19
CA MET A 71 8.75 -1.82 7.22
C MET A 71 8.72 -3.33 7.45
N ASN A 72 9.88 -3.98 7.56
CA ASN A 72 9.96 -5.42 7.76
C ASN A 72 9.35 -5.87 9.08
N THR A 73 9.54 -5.10 10.17
CA THR A 73 8.95 -5.39 11.48
C THR A 73 7.42 -5.37 11.43
N LEU A 74 6.85 -4.48 10.62
CA LEU A 74 5.40 -4.26 10.56
C LEU A 74 4.68 -5.13 9.52
N LEU A 75 5.40 -5.82 8.63
CA LEU A 75 4.79 -6.69 7.63
C LEU A 75 3.99 -7.83 8.27
N MET A 76 4.59 -8.59 9.20
CA MET A 76 3.91 -9.71 9.84
C MET A 76 2.66 -9.29 10.64
N PRO A 77 2.70 -8.22 11.47
CA PRO A 77 1.49 -7.68 12.08
C PRO A 77 0.42 -7.28 11.06
N ALA A 78 0.79 -6.65 9.94
CA ALA A 78 -0.17 -6.25 8.91
C ALA A 78 -0.86 -7.46 8.25
N LEU A 79 -0.11 -8.53 7.97
CA LEU A 79 -0.68 -9.79 7.46
C LEU A 79 -1.57 -10.47 8.52
N GLY A 80 -1.15 -10.46 9.79
CA GLY A 80 -1.94 -11.00 10.90
C GLY A 80 -3.32 -10.34 11.03
N ILE A 81 -3.44 -9.03 10.79
CA ILE A 81 -4.74 -8.34 10.75
C ILE A 81 -5.66 -8.91 9.67
N ILE A 82 -5.13 -9.26 8.50
CA ILE A 82 -5.91 -9.85 7.41
C ILE A 82 -6.40 -11.25 7.84
N GLU A 83 -5.50 -12.07 8.39
CA GLU A 83 -5.84 -13.41 8.89
C GLU A 83 -6.91 -13.35 9.99
N GLU A 84 -6.78 -12.44 10.95
CA GLU A 84 -7.74 -12.24 12.04
C GLU A 84 -9.13 -11.90 11.51
N VAL A 85 -9.25 -11.00 10.53
CA VAL A 85 -10.54 -10.63 9.92
C VAL A 85 -11.19 -11.82 9.23
N PHE A 86 -10.42 -12.65 8.52
CA PHE A 86 -10.94 -13.84 7.85
C PHE A 86 -11.36 -14.93 8.85
N ALA A 87 -10.60 -15.11 9.94
CA ALA A 87 -10.87 -16.11 10.97
C ALA A 87 -12.19 -15.88 11.73
N LEU A 88 -12.79 -14.69 11.64
CA LEU A 88 -14.10 -14.38 12.23
C LEU A 88 -15.27 -15.11 11.53
N TYR A 89 -15.05 -15.70 10.36
CA TYR A 89 -16.11 -16.26 9.53
C TYR A 89 -15.83 -17.70 9.09
N ASP A 90 -16.83 -18.57 9.23
CA ASP A 90 -16.83 -19.93 8.66
C ASP A 90 -18.26 -20.29 8.18
N PRO A 91 -18.54 -20.32 6.85
CA PRO A 91 -17.63 -19.96 5.76
C PRO A 91 -17.45 -18.44 5.59
N VAL A 92 -16.33 -18.02 5.00
CA VAL A 92 -16.08 -16.63 4.64
C VAL A 92 -17.14 -16.13 3.64
N PRO A 93 -17.85 -15.01 3.93
CA PRO A 93 -18.91 -14.53 3.07
C PRO A 93 -18.37 -13.96 1.75
N PHE A 94 -19.27 -13.79 0.77
CA PHE A 94 -19.00 -13.18 -0.54
C PHE A 94 -17.92 -13.88 -1.40
N GLY A 95 -17.54 -15.11 -1.04
CA GLY A 95 -16.57 -15.92 -1.79
C GLY A 95 -15.13 -15.40 -1.73
N LEU A 96 -14.81 -14.55 -0.75
CA LEU A 96 -13.47 -14.01 -0.57
C LEU A 96 -12.48 -15.12 -0.15
N GLN A 97 -11.24 -15.04 -0.64
CA GLN A 97 -10.19 -16.01 -0.37
C GLN A 97 -9.03 -15.33 0.36
N LEU A 98 -8.61 -15.86 1.52
CA LEU A 98 -7.53 -15.29 2.33
C LEU A 98 -6.23 -15.13 1.52
N ASP A 99 -5.89 -16.12 0.70
CA ASP A 99 -4.68 -16.11 -0.12
C ASP A 99 -4.66 -14.94 -1.12
N GLU A 100 -5.81 -14.54 -1.65
CA GLU A 100 -5.92 -13.40 -2.57
C GLU A 100 -5.49 -12.10 -1.86
N PHE A 101 -5.96 -11.88 -0.64
CA PHE A 101 -5.71 -10.64 0.11
C PHE A 101 -4.31 -10.60 0.71
N THR A 102 -3.81 -11.75 1.18
CA THR A 102 -2.43 -11.87 1.68
C THR A 102 -1.42 -11.63 0.54
N ALA A 103 -1.69 -12.19 -0.65
CA ALA A 103 -0.88 -11.93 -1.83
C ALA A 103 -0.93 -10.46 -2.27
N TYR A 104 -2.12 -9.86 -2.29
CA TYR A 104 -2.28 -8.44 -2.62
C TYR A 104 -1.52 -7.54 -1.64
N ALA A 105 -1.66 -7.75 -0.33
CA ALA A 105 -0.95 -6.99 0.69
C ALA A 105 0.57 -7.10 0.55
N THR A 106 1.07 -8.32 0.31
CA THR A 106 2.50 -8.58 0.09
C THR A 106 3.02 -7.87 -1.16
N MET A 107 2.26 -7.90 -2.26
CA MET A 107 2.59 -7.18 -3.48
C MET A 107 2.64 -5.66 -3.23
N GLN A 108 1.65 -5.10 -2.52
CA GLN A 108 1.63 -3.67 -2.20
C GLN A 108 2.85 -3.27 -1.36
N PHE A 109 3.21 -4.07 -0.36
CA PHE A 109 4.42 -3.88 0.44
C PHE A 109 5.69 -3.89 -0.43
N GLN A 110 5.86 -4.90 -1.28
CA GLN A 110 7.04 -5.06 -2.13
C GLN A 110 7.23 -3.88 -3.08
N LYS A 111 6.15 -3.39 -3.70
CA LYS A 111 6.19 -2.20 -4.57
C LYS A 111 6.81 -1.00 -3.84
N ARG A 112 6.36 -0.71 -2.61
CA ARG A 112 6.83 0.46 -1.84
C ARG A 112 8.25 0.27 -1.36
N TYR A 113 8.58 -0.93 -0.89
CA TYR A 113 9.94 -1.28 -0.50
C TYR A 113 10.94 -1.06 -1.65
N LEU A 114 10.60 -1.50 -2.87
CA LEU A 114 11.41 -1.28 -4.06
C LEU A 114 11.55 0.21 -4.41
N ARG A 115 10.47 0.99 -4.33
CA ARG A 115 10.51 2.44 -4.58
C ARG A 115 11.45 3.16 -3.61
N LEU A 116 11.39 2.84 -2.32
CA LEU A 116 12.29 3.43 -1.33
C LEU A 116 13.74 2.96 -1.52
N THR A 117 13.96 1.70 -1.90
CA THR A 117 15.31 1.19 -2.20
C THR A 117 15.97 1.96 -3.34
N GLN A 118 15.21 2.29 -4.39
CA GLN A 118 15.72 3.05 -5.54
C GLN A 118 16.13 4.48 -5.19
N ALA A 119 15.67 5.05 -4.07
CA ALA A 119 16.06 6.38 -3.63
C ALA A 119 17.47 6.42 -3.02
N ARG A 120 18.05 5.27 -2.65
CA ARG A 120 19.40 5.20 -2.08
C ARG A 120 20.45 5.68 -3.07
N GLY A 121 21.29 6.61 -2.64
CA GLY A 121 22.32 7.21 -3.49
C GLY A 121 21.79 8.14 -4.59
N ALA A 122 20.46 8.37 -4.66
CA ALA A 122 19.88 9.37 -5.54
C ALA A 122 20.09 10.78 -4.96
N ASN A 123 20.14 11.79 -5.81
CA ASN A 123 20.03 13.19 -5.40
C ASN A 123 18.56 13.65 -5.42
N LEU A 124 18.28 14.82 -4.84
CA LEU A 124 16.92 15.34 -4.72
C LEU A 124 16.19 15.49 -6.08
N ALA A 125 16.89 15.91 -7.13
CA ALA A 125 16.29 16.06 -8.46
C ALA A 125 15.89 14.70 -9.06
N GLN A 126 16.68 13.65 -8.82
CA GLN A 126 16.34 12.28 -9.21
C GLN A 126 15.13 11.77 -8.42
N VAL A 127 15.08 11.99 -7.11
CA VAL A 127 13.92 11.63 -6.27
C VAL A 127 12.64 12.31 -6.77
N GLN A 128 12.70 13.59 -7.11
CA GLN A 128 11.57 14.33 -7.68
C GLN A 128 11.12 13.74 -9.02
N SER A 129 12.06 13.45 -9.92
CA SER A 129 11.76 12.84 -11.22
C SER A 129 11.14 11.45 -11.10
N MET A 130 11.65 10.60 -10.20
CA MET A 130 11.11 9.27 -9.93
C MET A 130 9.70 9.35 -9.33
N THR A 131 9.48 10.30 -8.42
CA THR A 131 8.16 10.54 -7.81
C THR A 131 7.14 10.95 -8.87
N GLN A 132 7.50 11.90 -9.74
CA GLN A 132 6.63 12.35 -10.82
C GLN A 132 6.28 11.19 -11.76
N ALA A 133 7.27 10.38 -12.15
CA ALA A 133 7.04 9.23 -13.02
C ALA A 133 6.11 8.17 -12.38
N ALA A 134 6.17 7.98 -11.06
CA ALA A 134 5.27 7.08 -10.34
C ALA A 134 3.82 7.60 -10.30
N ILE A 135 3.65 8.92 -10.10
CA ILE A 135 2.33 9.59 -10.14
C ILE A 135 1.73 9.46 -11.55
N ASP A 136 2.51 9.75 -12.59
CA ASP A 136 2.04 9.70 -13.98
C ASP A 136 1.62 8.27 -14.42
N ALA A 137 2.19 7.25 -13.79
CA ALA A 137 1.90 5.85 -14.05
C ALA A 137 0.75 5.26 -13.18
N ASP A 138 0.16 6.06 -12.28
CA ASP A 138 -0.79 5.59 -11.25
C ASP A 138 -0.23 4.40 -10.43
N ASP A 139 1.09 4.42 -10.19
CA ASP A 139 1.85 3.37 -9.51
C ASP A 139 2.57 3.91 -8.25
N ALA A 140 1.91 4.86 -7.58
CA ALA A 140 2.29 5.38 -6.27
C ALA A 140 2.08 4.30 -5.18
#